data_AF-A0A9K3HZ50-F1
#
_entry.id   AF-A0A9K3HZ50-F1
#
_cell.length_a   1.000
_cell.length_b   1.000
_cell.length_c   1.000
_cell.angle_alpha   90.00
_cell.angle_beta   90.00
_cell.angle_gamma   90.00
#
_symmetry.space_group_name_H-M   'P 1'
#
loop_
_entity.id
_entity.type
_entity.pdbx_description
1 polymer ?
#
loop_
_entity_poly.entity_id
_entity_poly.type
_entity_poly.pdbx_seq_one_letter_code
_entity_poly.pdbx_strand_id
1 'polypeptide(L)'
;MSLELLNLKGIFFKIATKSLLSVFGFIAIRLLIGLLGSFAFGRWLLLKFPSIFTFGGFRKKVPTEKEVAIATFKMWFVGYGFSDAKLVSLEGAKSDTKIITRVMGPEIGYLTTPIILI
;
A
#
# COMPACT_ATOMS: atom_id res chain seq x y z
N MET A 1 15.67 -9.96 8.88
CA MET A 1 14.72 -10.16 10.00
C MET A 1 13.35 -9.72 9.51
N SER A 2 12.37 -10.62 9.41
CA SER A 2 11.01 -10.26 8.98
C SER A 2 10.22 -9.86 10.21
N LEU A 3 9.72 -8.62 10.25
CA LEU A 3 8.85 -8.16 11.34
C LEU A 3 7.43 -8.07 10.79
N GLU A 4 6.50 -8.79 11.43
CA GLU A 4 5.07 -8.57 11.23
C GLU A 4 4.67 -7.32 12.02
N LEU A 5 4.48 -6.20 11.32
CA LEU A 5 4.02 -4.97 11.93
C LEU A 5 2.49 -4.90 11.83
N LEU A 6 1.84 -5.13 12.97
CA LEU A 6 0.41 -5.00 13.26
C LEU A 6 -0.57 -5.83 12.41
N ASN A 7 -1.13 -6.86 13.03
CA ASN A 7 -2.36 -7.52 12.59
C ASN A 7 -3.57 -6.64 12.97
N LEU A 8 -3.85 -5.62 12.16
CA LEU A 8 -5.13 -4.92 12.20
C LEU A 8 -6.06 -5.61 11.19
N LYS A 9 -6.95 -6.46 11.70
CA LYS A 9 -8.14 -6.99 10.99
C LYS A 9 -7.90 -7.30 9.51
N GLY A 10 -6.99 -8.24 9.22
CA GLY A 10 -6.87 -8.84 7.88
C GLY A 10 -5.90 -8.17 6.90
N ILE A 11 -5.21 -7.09 7.28
CA ILE A 11 -4.13 -6.51 6.47
C ILE A 11 -2.78 -7.00 7.00
N PHE A 12 -2.11 -7.89 6.26
CA PHE A 12 -0.74 -8.33 6.57
C PHE A 12 0.28 -7.43 5.87
N PHE A 13 0.93 -6.54 6.62
CA PHE A 13 2.06 -5.74 6.12
C PHE A 13 3.38 -6.41 6.52
N LYS A 14 3.99 -7.16 5.59
CA LYS A 14 5.26 -7.85 5.82
C LYS A 14 6.42 -6.98 5.37
N ILE A 15 7.13 -6.37 6.31
CA ILE A 15 8.36 -5.63 6.01
C ILE A 15 9.56 -6.55 6.28
N ALA A 16 10.33 -6.82 5.23
CA ALA A 16 11.61 -7.52 5.36
C ALA A 16 12.73 -6.49 5.45
N THR A 17 13.21 -6.19 6.66
CA THR A 17 14.42 -5.38 6.84
C THR A 17 15.61 -6.26 7.20
N LYS A 18 16.79 -5.91 6.67
CA LYS A 18 18.03 -6.64 6.96
C LYS A 18 18.65 -6.27 8.32
N SER A 19 18.26 -5.12 8.90
CA SER A 19 18.88 -4.55 10.10
C SER A 19 17.84 -4.07 11.13
N LEU A 20 18.08 -4.36 12.40
CA LEU A 20 17.29 -3.87 13.54
C LEU A 20 17.27 -2.34 13.62
N LEU A 21 18.37 -1.67 13.27
CA LEU A 21 18.47 -0.21 13.32
C LEU A 21 17.46 0.47 12.40
N SER A 22 17.19 -0.12 11.22
CA SER A 22 16.20 0.41 10.29
C SER A 22 14.79 0.40 10.85
N VAL A 23 14.47 -0.56 11.73
CA VAL A 23 13.16 -0.68 12.38
C VAL A 23 12.89 0.50 13.29
N PHE A 24 13.87 0.88 14.12
CA PHE A 24 13.78 2.07 14.97
C PHE A 24 13.61 3.34 14.13
N GLY A 25 14.31 3.43 12.99
CA GLY A 25 14.12 4.53 12.04
C GLY A 25 12.67 4.62 11.51
N PHE A 26 12.08 3.50 11.09
CA PHE A 26 10.69 3.47 10.63
C PHE A 26 9.69 3.87 11.73
N ILE A 27 9.91 3.41 12.97
CA ILE A 27 9.06 3.80 14.10
C ILE A 27 9.16 5.31 14.37
N ALA A 28 10.37 5.87 14.36
CA ALA A 28 10.59 7.30 14.57
C ALA A 28 9.92 8.15 13.48
N ILE A 29 10.06 7.76 12.20
CA ILE A 29 9.40 8.43 11.07
C ILE A 29 7.88 8.35 11.20
N ARG A 30 7.33 7.19 11.59
CA ARG A 30 5.89 7.02 11.81
C ARG A 30 5.37 7.95 12.90
N LEU A 31 6.09 8.07 14.02
CA LEU A 31 5.74 8.97 15.12
C LEU A 31 5.83 10.44 14.71
N LEU A 32 6.89 10.82 13.98
CA LEU A 32 7.08 12.18 13.48
C LEU A 32 5.93 12.61 12.56
N ILE A 33 5.63 11.79 11.54
CA ILE A 33 4.54 12.08 10.59
C ILE A 33 3.19 12.07 11.31
N GLY A 34 2.96 11.12 12.22
CA GLY A 34 1.73 11.06 13.02
C GLY A 34 1.54 12.31 13.88
N LEU A 35 2.61 12.78 14.53
CA LEU A 35 2.60 13.98 15.36
C LEU A 35 2.32 15.23 14.52
N LEU A 36 3.05 15.42 13.41
CA LEU A 36 2.83 16.56 12.52
C LEU A 36 1.43 16.51 11.87
N GLY A 37 0.90 15.32 11.60
CA GLY A 37 -0.44 15.15 11.05
C GLY A 37 -1.58 15.55 11.99
N SER A 38 -1.32 15.62 13.30
CA SER A 38 -2.36 15.86 14.31
C SER A 38 -2.89 17.30 14.32
N PHE A 39 -2.08 18.29 13.91
CA PHE A 39 -2.45 19.71 13.93
C PHE A 39 -2.32 20.38 12.56
N ALA A 40 -3.05 21.49 12.37
CA ALA A 40 -3.21 22.13 11.06
C ALA A 40 -1.89 22.58 10.42
N PHE A 41 -1.01 23.22 11.21
CA PHE A 41 0.29 23.66 10.72
C PHE A 41 1.20 22.49 10.31
N GLY A 42 1.23 21.42 11.10
CA GLY A 42 2.03 20.24 10.78
C GLY A 42 1.54 19.53 9.52
N ARG A 43 0.21 19.41 9.33
CA ARG A 43 -0.36 18.93 8.05
C ARG A 43 0.04 19.80 6.88
N TRP A 44 -0.06 21.13 7.04
CA TRP A 44 0.37 22.07 6.01
C TRP A 44 1.84 21.87 5.65
N LEU A 45 2.71 21.69 6.65
CA LEU A 45 4.14 21.49 6.46
C LEU A 45 4.46 20.19 5.70
N LEU A 46 3.84 19.08 6.11
CA LEU A 46 3.98 17.77 5.46
C LEU A 46 3.55 17.83 3.99
N LEU A 47 2.42 18.48 3.71
CA LEU A 47 1.88 18.62 2.35
C LEU A 47 2.62 19.66 1.52
N LYS A 48 3.19 20.71 2.14
CA LYS A 48 3.93 21.75 1.42
C LYS A 48 5.28 21.22 0.94
N PHE A 49 5.98 20.44 1.78
CA PHE A 49 7.34 19.94 1.53
C PHE A 49 7.46 18.41 1.64
N PRO A 50 6.70 17.63 0.85
CA PRO A 50 6.67 16.17 0.97
C PRO A 50 8.04 15.52 0.75
N SER A 51 8.87 16.09 -0.12
CA SER A 51 10.22 15.57 -0.40
C SER A 51 11.16 15.61 0.79
N ILE A 52 10.97 16.52 1.74
CA ILE A 52 11.81 16.62 2.94
C ILE A 52 11.44 15.48 3.90
N PHE A 53 10.15 15.33 4.20
CA PHE A 53 9.65 14.33 5.17
C PHE A 53 9.68 12.89 4.66
N THR A 54 9.86 12.71 3.36
CA THR A 54 9.93 11.39 2.72
C THR A 54 11.31 11.08 2.18
N PHE A 55 12.33 11.91 2.49
CA PHE A 55 13.70 11.75 2.01
C PHE A 55 13.78 11.59 0.47
N GLY A 56 12.98 12.37 -0.26
CA GLY A 56 12.91 12.34 -1.72
C GLY A 56 12.02 11.24 -2.30
N GLY A 57 11.43 10.38 -1.46
CA GLY A 57 10.50 9.33 -1.91
C GLY A 57 9.24 9.88 -2.58
N PHE A 58 8.74 11.03 -2.12
CA PHE A 58 7.62 11.74 -2.73
C PHE A 58 8.01 13.16 -3.14
N ARG A 59 7.66 13.54 -4.35
CA ARG A 59 7.92 14.87 -4.91
C ARG A 59 6.67 15.44 -5.55
N LYS A 60 6.52 16.77 -5.49
CA LYS A 60 5.43 17.48 -6.16
C LYS A 60 5.61 17.59 -7.67
N LYS A 61 6.83 17.38 -8.15
CA LYS A 61 7.13 17.38 -9.57
C LYS A 61 6.41 16.21 -10.22
N VAL A 62 5.57 16.52 -11.20
CA VAL A 62 4.88 15.53 -12.02
C VAL A 62 5.91 14.68 -12.78
N PRO A 63 5.67 13.37 -12.96
CA PRO A 63 6.50 12.54 -13.83
C PRO A 63 6.59 13.11 -15.25
N THR A 64 7.72 12.92 -15.89
CA THR A 64 7.96 13.31 -17.29
C THR A 64 7.21 12.36 -18.23
N GLU A 65 6.78 12.80 -19.41
CA GLU A 65 6.09 11.95 -20.41
C GLU A 65 6.85 10.65 -20.70
N LYS A 66 8.19 10.70 -20.78
CA LYS A 66 9.04 9.51 -20.96
C LYS A 66 8.98 8.55 -19.77
N GLU A 67 8.94 9.08 -18.54
CA GLU A 67 8.80 8.26 -17.31
C GLU A 67 7.42 7.59 -17.27
N VAL A 68 6.38 8.28 -17.74
CA VAL A 68 5.02 7.75 -17.86
C VAL A 68 4.95 6.66 -18.94
N ALA A 69 5.52 6.91 -20.12
CA ALA A 69 5.45 5.99 -21.27
C ALA A 69 6.10 4.63 -21.00
N ILE A 70 7.12 4.57 -20.13
CA ILE A 70 7.78 3.31 -19.75
C ILE A 70 7.23 2.71 -18.46
N ALA A 71 6.31 3.40 -17.78
CA ALA A 71 5.73 2.91 -16.54
C ALA A 71 4.75 1.76 -16.83
N THR A 72 4.85 0.71 -16.03
CA THR A 72 3.92 -0.41 -16.05
C THR A 72 3.46 -0.70 -14.64
N PHE A 73 2.25 -1.21 -14.49
CA PHE A 73 1.77 -1.68 -13.21
C PHE A 73 1.46 -3.17 -13.24
N LYS A 74 1.56 -3.76 -12.06
CA LYS A 74 1.18 -5.15 -11.82
C LYS A 74 0.51 -5.20 -10.46
N MET A 75 -0.74 -5.62 -10.45
CA MET A 75 -1.53 -5.78 -9.24
C MET A 75 -2.04 -7.22 -9.14
N TRP A 76 -2.07 -7.72 -7.91
CA TRP A 76 -2.57 -9.05 -7.60
C TRP A 76 -3.80 -8.91 -6.72
N PHE A 77 -4.92 -9.43 -7.19
CA PHE A 77 -6.14 -9.59 -6.41
C PHE A 77 -6.20 -11.03 -5.92
N VAL A 78 -6.36 -11.20 -4.61
CA VAL A 78 -6.47 -12.51 -3.98
C VAL A 78 -7.84 -12.58 -3.31
N GLY A 79 -8.73 -13.39 -3.88
CA GLY A 79 -10.04 -13.70 -3.31
C GLY A 79 -10.01 -15.06 -2.60
N TYR A 80 -10.65 -15.12 -1.44
CA TYR A 80 -10.90 -16.37 -0.72
C TYR A 80 -12.41 -16.60 -0.67
N GLY A 81 -12.87 -17.82 -0.95
CA GLY A 81 -14.29 -18.15 -1.02
C GLY A 81 -14.59 -19.59 -0.59
N PHE A 82 -15.87 -19.95 -0.66
CA PHE A 82 -16.37 -21.29 -0.35
C PHE A 82 -16.88 -21.96 -1.63
N SER A 83 -16.51 -23.22 -1.86
CA SER A 83 -16.95 -23.99 -3.03
C SER A 83 -18.43 -24.39 -2.95
N ASP A 84 -18.95 -24.56 -1.73
CA ASP A 84 -20.34 -24.87 -1.43
C ASP A 84 -20.98 -23.75 -0.59
N ALA A 85 -22.16 -23.30 -1.02
CA ALA A 85 -22.97 -22.30 -0.32
C ALA A 85 -23.33 -22.74 1.12
N LYS A 86 -23.43 -24.04 1.39
CA LYS A 86 -23.71 -24.57 2.75
C LYS A 86 -22.57 -24.32 3.73
N LEU A 87 -21.33 -24.23 3.25
CA LEU A 87 -20.16 -23.94 4.08
C LEU A 87 -20.13 -22.48 4.54
N VAL A 88 -20.83 -21.58 3.84
CA VAL A 88 -20.95 -20.16 4.20
C VAL A 88 -21.73 -19.98 5.52
N SER A 89 -22.69 -20.87 5.79
CA SER A 89 -23.56 -20.81 6.97
C SER A 89 -23.00 -21.56 8.19
N LEU A 90 -21.89 -22.30 8.02
CA LEU A 90 -21.23 -23.03 9.10
C LEU A 90 -20.29 -22.10 9.86
N GLU A 91 -20.62 -21.82 11.11
CA GLU A 91 -19.81 -20.98 11.98
C GLU A 91 -18.42 -21.59 12.17
N GLY A 92 -17.37 -20.86 11.74
CA GLY A 92 -15.97 -21.32 11.81
C GLY A 92 -15.45 -22.10 10.59
N ALA A 93 -16.24 -22.27 9.52
CA ALA A 93 -15.75 -22.86 8.28
C ALA A 93 -14.65 -21.98 7.63
N LYS A 94 -13.54 -22.59 7.24
CA LYS A 94 -12.47 -21.92 6.49
C LYS A 94 -12.80 -21.91 5.00
N SER A 95 -12.53 -20.79 4.32
CA SER A 95 -12.59 -20.70 2.86
C SER A 95 -11.72 -21.79 2.24
N ASP A 96 -12.30 -22.62 1.38
CA ASP A 96 -11.63 -23.74 0.70
C ASP A 96 -11.17 -23.37 -0.72
N THR A 97 -11.64 -22.23 -1.23
CA THR A 97 -11.36 -21.77 -2.58
C THR A 97 -10.50 -20.51 -2.55
N LYS A 98 -9.51 -20.45 -3.44
CA LYS A 98 -8.63 -19.29 -3.62
C LYS A 98 -8.57 -18.91 -5.10
N ILE A 99 -8.91 -17.68 -5.41
CA ILE A 99 -8.79 -17.10 -6.75
C ILE A 99 -7.69 -16.05 -6.71
N ILE A 100 -6.72 -16.15 -7.62
CA ILE A 100 -5.64 -15.17 -7.76
C ILE A 100 -5.74 -14.57 -9.16
N THR A 101 -6.08 -13.29 -9.24
CA THR A 101 -6.16 -12.56 -10.50
C THR A 101 -5.00 -11.56 -10.58
N ARG A 102 -4.24 -11.63 -11.67
CA ARG A 102 -3.16 -10.67 -11.96
C ARG A 102 -3.66 -9.67 -13.00
N VAL A 103 -3.63 -8.40 -12.64
CA VAL A 103 -3.94 -7.29 -13.56
C VAL A 103 -2.66 -6.56 -13.89
N MET A 104 -2.44 -6.29 -15.17
CA MET A 104 -1.29 -5.54 -15.67
C MET A 104 -1.72 -4.58 -16.77
N GLY A 105 -0.96 -3.51 -16.94
CA GLY A 105 -1.18 -2.57 -18.02
C GLY A 105 -0.16 -1.41 -18.03
N PRO A 106 -0.38 -0.42 -18.90
CA PRO A 106 0.39 0.83 -18.92
C PRO A 106 0.08 1.64 -17.65
N GLU A 107 0.77 2.75 -17.39
CA GLU A 107 0.84 3.38 -16.07
C GLU A 107 -0.46 3.35 -15.23
N ILE A 108 -0.31 3.06 -13.93
CA ILE A 108 -1.46 2.88 -13.04
C ILE A 108 -2.30 4.16 -12.85
N GLY A 109 -1.68 5.33 -13.01
CA GLY A 109 -2.29 6.60 -12.63
C GLY A 109 -3.14 7.24 -13.73
N TYR A 110 -2.61 7.31 -14.96
CA TYR A 110 -3.18 8.15 -16.02
C TYR A 110 -4.10 7.36 -16.96
N LEU A 111 -3.65 6.23 -17.51
CA LEU A 111 -4.42 5.38 -18.42
C LEU A 111 -5.29 4.40 -17.63
N THR A 112 -4.76 3.79 -16.58
CA THR A 112 -5.45 2.70 -15.89
C THR A 112 -6.63 3.16 -15.01
N THR A 113 -6.48 4.24 -14.25
CA THR A 113 -7.55 4.77 -13.39
C THR A 113 -8.86 5.07 -14.14
N PRO A 114 -8.86 5.81 -15.27
CA PRO A 114 -10.09 6.04 -16.01
C PRO A 114 -10.68 4.76 -16.63
N ILE A 115 -9.86 3.78 -17.02
CA ILE A 115 -10.34 2.49 -17.56
C ILE A 115 -11.04 1.65 -16.50
N ILE A 116 -10.57 1.66 -15.24
CA ILE A 116 -11.18 0.88 -14.13
C ILE A 116 -12.52 1.46 -13.66
N LEU A 117 -12.75 2.77 -13.87
CA LEU A 117 -13.97 3.45 -13.43
C LEU A 117 -15.16 3.26 -14.39
N ILE A 118 -14.94 2.65 -15.56
CA ILE A 118 -15.95 2.32 -16.57
C ILE A 118 -16.32 0.83 -16.43
#